data_AF-A0A821QPT7-F1
#
_entry.id   AF-A0A821QPT7-F1
#
_cell.length_a   1.000
_cell.length_b   1.000
_cell.length_c   1.000
_cell.angle_alpha   90.00
_cell.angle_beta   90.00
_cell.angle_gamma   90.00
#
_symmetry.space_group_name_H-M   'P 1'
#
loop_
_entity.id
_entity.type
_entity.pdbx_description
1 polymer ?
#
loop_
_entity_poly.entity_id
_entity_poly.type
_entity_poly.pdbx_seq_one_letter_code
_entity_poly.pdbx_strand_id
1 'polypeptide(L)'
;MRLFLSALLHLPELPKVAYRGVKLDLSKRYIKGKTIVWWGFSSCTTTVGVLQSELFLGKTGDRTIFTLQCQSAKDIRKHSYYPAEDEVLLMAATQFKVVSCLNQGTLHIIQLEETRPPFPLLQPVPIIVPSPINPPSTSK
;
A
#
# COMPACT_ATOMS: atom_id res chain seq x y z
N MET A 1 7.37 -10.74 12.40
CA MET A 1 6.99 -10.09 11.12
C MET A 1 7.79 -10.54 9.89
N ARG A 2 8.81 -11.42 10.00
CA ARG A 2 9.61 -11.83 8.82
C ARG A 2 8.81 -12.57 7.75
N LEU A 3 7.88 -13.43 8.13
CA LEU A 3 7.02 -14.18 7.20
C LEU A 3 6.20 -13.23 6.32
N PHE A 4 5.49 -12.29 6.94
CA PHE A 4 4.65 -11.31 6.25
C PHE A 4 5.46 -10.45 5.28
N LEU A 5 6.61 -9.94 5.73
CA LEU A 5 7.49 -9.15 4.88
C LEU A 5 8.01 -9.96 3.68
N SER A 6 8.47 -11.20 3.93
CA SER A 6 8.93 -12.10 2.88
C SER A 6 7.83 -12.36 1.86
N ALA A 7 6.60 -12.66 2.30
CA ALA A 7 5.47 -12.89 1.41
C ALA A 7 5.19 -11.67 0.50
N LEU A 8 5.19 -10.46 1.06
CA LEU A 8 4.98 -9.23 0.30
C LEU A 8 6.11 -8.94 -0.70
N LEU A 9 7.35 -9.29 -0.37
CA LEU A 9 8.49 -9.17 -1.30
C LEU A 9 8.37 -10.12 -2.51
N HIS A 10 7.65 -11.24 -2.38
CA HIS A 10 7.39 -12.16 -3.50
C HIS A 10 6.19 -11.73 -4.36
N LEU A 11 5.36 -10.79 -3.89
CA LEU A 11 4.27 -10.25 -4.70
C LEU A 11 4.80 -9.17 -5.66
N PRO A 12 4.28 -9.12 -6.91
CA PRO A 12 4.67 -8.08 -7.85
C PRO A 12 4.25 -6.70 -7.36
N GLU A 13 5.00 -5.68 -7.77
CA GLU A 13 4.60 -4.28 -7.60
C GLU A 13 3.56 -3.90 -8.64
N LEU A 14 2.53 -3.17 -8.21
CA LEU A 14 1.42 -2.74 -9.03
C LEU A 14 1.31 -1.20 -9.00
N PRO A 15 1.80 -0.49 -10.03
CA PRO A 15 1.54 0.92 -10.19
C PRO A 15 0.04 1.15 -10.39
N LYS A 16 -0.63 1.79 -9.41
CA LYS A 16 -2.08 1.97 -9.43
C LYS A 16 -2.52 3.07 -8.47
N VAL A 17 -3.67 3.67 -8.76
CA VAL A 17 -4.34 4.54 -7.79
C VAL A 17 -4.98 3.70 -6.69
N ALA A 18 -4.68 4.06 -5.45
CA ALA A 18 -5.29 3.45 -4.27
C ALA A 18 -5.94 4.53 -3.39
N TYR A 19 -6.86 4.09 -2.54
CA TYR A 19 -7.60 4.94 -1.63
C TYR A 19 -7.50 4.41 -0.21
N ARG A 20 -7.43 5.31 0.76
CA ARG A 20 -7.48 4.97 2.19
C ARG A 20 -8.36 5.96 2.92
N GLY A 21 -9.28 5.45 3.72
CA GLY A 21 -10.12 6.24 4.61
C GLY A 21 -9.63 6.21 6.05
N VAL A 22 -9.74 7.34 6.75
CA VAL A 22 -9.47 7.44 8.20
C VAL A 22 -10.57 8.31 8.83
N LYS A 23 -11.18 7.82 9.92
CA LYS A 23 -12.17 8.54 10.73
C LYS A 23 -11.53 9.58 11.68
N LEU A 24 -10.72 10.46 11.11
CA LEU A 24 -10.07 11.57 11.80
C LEU A 24 -9.73 12.68 10.81
N ASP A 25 -9.79 13.95 11.23
CA ASP A 25 -9.18 15.07 10.50
C ASP A 25 -7.64 15.00 10.60
N LEU A 26 -6.99 14.76 9.47
CA LEU A 26 -5.54 14.76 9.34
C LEU A 26 -5.02 15.94 8.52
N SER A 27 -5.88 16.84 8.06
CA SER A 27 -5.54 17.94 7.13
C SER A 27 -4.34 18.76 7.59
N LYS A 28 -4.25 19.07 8.90
CA LYS A 28 -3.15 19.84 9.50
C LYS A 28 -1.79 19.15 9.43
N ARG A 29 -1.75 17.82 9.31
CA ARG A 29 -0.49 17.05 9.24
C ARG A 29 0.08 16.95 7.82
N TYR A 30 -0.74 17.22 6.81
CA TYR A 30 -0.39 17.03 5.40
C TYR A 30 -0.38 18.38 4.69
N ILE A 31 0.82 18.94 4.56
CA ILE A 31 1.03 20.25 3.94
C ILE A 31 1.45 20.03 2.49
N LYS A 32 0.73 20.65 1.55
CA LYS A 32 1.03 20.59 0.11
C LYS A 32 2.51 20.89 -0.16
N GLY A 33 3.12 20.08 -1.02
CA GLY A 33 4.53 20.17 -1.42
C GLY A 33 5.51 19.51 -0.44
N LYS A 34 5.08 19.14 0.78
CA LYS A 34 5.94 18.41 1.72
C LYS A 34 6.04 16.94 1.36
N THR A 35 7.16 16.35 1.75
CA THR A 35 7.39 14.90 1.69
C THR A 35 7.12 14.30 3.06
N ILE A 36 6.46 13.15 3.10
CA ILE A 36 6.12 12.42 4.31
C ILE A 36 6.47 10.94 4.13
N VAL A 37 6.52 10.22 5.24
CA VAL A 37 6.74 8.77 5.26
C VAL A 37 5.62 8.10 6.05
N TRP A 38 4.99 7.11 5.44
CA TRP A 38 4.09 6.19 6.14
C TRP A 38 4.91 5.04 6.70
N TRP A 39 5.26 5.13 7.99
CA TRP A 39 6.16 4.18 8.64
C TRP A 39 5.58 2.77 8.80
N GLY A 40 4.27 2.63 8.92
CA GLY A 40 3.59 1.34 9.01
C GLY A 40 3.13 0.81 7.65
N PHE A 41 2.83 -0.49 7.60
CA PHE A 41 2.07 -1.05 6.49
C PHE A 41 0.71 -0.38 6.42
N SER A 42 0.25 -0.08 5.20
CA SER A 42 -1.01 0.65 5.00
C SER A 42 -1.93 -0.13 4.07
N SER A 43 -3.04 -0.64 4.62
CA SER A 43 -4.10 -1.24 3.83
C SER A 43 -4.88 -0.15 3.09
N CYS A 44 -5.13 -0.40 1.82
CA CYS A 44 -5.80 0.52 0.91
C CYS A 44 -6.74 -0.29 0.00
N THR A 45 -7.62 0.40 -0.71
CA THR A 45 -8.50 -0.20 -1.71
C THR A 45 -8.26 0.45 -3.06
N THR A 46 -8.44 -0.28 -4.16
CA THR A 46 -8.43 0.34 -5.50
C THR A 46 -9.79 0.91 -5.91
N THR A 47 -10.81 0.73 -5.07
CA THR A 47 -12.20 1.09 -5.36
C THR A 47 -12.71 2.08 -4.32
N VAL A 48 -12.81 3.36 -4.69
CA VAL A 48 -13.23 4.45 -3.77
C VAL A 48 -14.58 4.19 -3.11
N GLY A 49 -15.50 3.49 -3.79
CA GLY A 49 -16.82 3.13 -3.27
C GLY A 49 -16.77 2.27 -2.00
N VAL A 50 -15.70 1.48 -1.80
CA VAL A 50 -15.50 0.67 -0.60
C VAL A 50 -15.45 1.55 0.65
N LEU A 51 -14.94 2.79 0.54
CA LEU A 51 -14.87 3.72 1.67
C LEU A 51 -16.24 4.15 2.21
N GLN A 52 -17.33 3.92 1.48
CA GLN A 52 -18.68 4.21 2.00
C GLN A 52 -19.05 3.35 3.22
N SER A 53 -18.40 2.19 3.40
CA SER A 53 -18.61 1.34 4.58
C SER A 53 -18.13 2.02 5.85
N GLU A 54 -18.93 1.90 6.90
CA GLU A 54 -18.62 2.40 8.25
C GLU A 54 -17.40 1.74 8.88
N LEU A 55 -16.95 0.59 8.36
CA LEU A 55 -15.71 -0.04 8.82
C LEU A 55 -14.45 0.72 8.38
N PHE A 56 -14.51 1.49 7.28
CA PHE A 56 -13.35 2.22 6.75
C PHE A 56 -13.45 3.72 6.99
N LEU A 57 -14.43 4.38 6.37
CA LEU A 57 -14.58 5.83 6.44
C LEU A 57 -16.00 6.21 6.85
N GLY A 58 -17.01 5.64 6.21
CA GLY A 58 -18.41 6.00 6.48
C GLY A 58 -18.78 7.39 5.98
N LYS A 59 -19.92 7.91 6.45
CA LYS A 59 -20.52 9.17 5.94
C LYS A 59 -20.56 10.33 6.93
N THR A 60 -20.14 10.12 8.17
CA THR A 60 -20.29 11.10 9.26
C THR A 60 -19.00 11.30 10.04
N GLY A 61 -18.95 12.37 10.83
CA GLY A 61 -17.77 12.75 11.63
C GLY A 61 -16.63 13.33 10.81
N ASP A 62 -15.63 13.86 11.52
CA ASP A 62 -14.40 14.37 10.93
C ASP A 62 -13.57 13.22 10.36
N ARG A 63 -13.26 13.32 9.07
CA ARG A 63 -12.70 12.19 8.32
C ARG A 63 -11.83 12.65 7.16
N THR A 64 -10.90 11.79 6.79
CA THR A 64 -9.92 12.05 5.74
C THR A 64 -9.91 10.91 4.73
N ILE A 65 -10.01 11.24 3.44
CA ILE A 65 -9.72 10.34 2.33
C ILE A 65 -8.34 10.67 1.79
N PHE A 66 -7.52 9.65 1.66
CA PHE A 66 -6.29 9.71 0.89
C PHE A 66 -6.51 9.13 -0.51
N THR A 67 -6.13 9.88 -1.53
CA THR A 67 -5.96 9.38 -2.90
C THR A 67 -4.47 9.24 -3.16
N LEU A 68 -4.03 8.03 -3.47
CA LEU A 68 -2.63 7.66 -3.54
C LEU A 68 -2.31 7.27 -4.98
N GLN A 69 -1.39 7.97 -5.62
CA GLN A 69 -0.76 7.51 -6.86
C GLN A 69 0.44 6.63 -6.48
N CYS A 70 0.22 5.32 -6.43
CA CYS A 70 1.22 4.36 -5.97
C CYS A 70 2.05 3.82 -7.14
N GLN A 71 3.32 3.53 -6.87
CA GLN A 71 4.24 2.82 -7.74
C GLN A 71 4.44 1.38 -7.26
N SER A 72 4.47 1.14 -5.94
CA SER A 72 4.87 -0.15 -5.36
C SER A 72 3.76 -0.88 -4.59
N ALA A 73 2.49 -0.65 -4.92
CA ALA A 73 1.38 -1.32 -4.22
C ALA A 73 1.43 -2.84 -4.42
N LYS A 74 1.06 -3.61 -3.39
CA LYS A 74 0.98 -5.07 -3.45
C LYS A 74 -0.48 -5.50 -3.49
N ASP A 75 -0.88 -6.18 -4.56
CA ASP A 75 -2.21 -6.78 -4.66
C ASP A 75 -2.30 -7.99 -3.75
N ILE A 76 -3.14 -7.90 -2.71
CA ILE A 76 -3.36 -8.97 -1.74
C ILE A 76 -4.77 -9.52 -1.78
N ARG A 77 -5.57 -9.20 -2.81
CA ARG A 77 -6.98 -9.62 -2.91
C ARG A 77 -7.17 -11.12 -2.81
N LYS A 78 -6.26 -11.89 -3.41
CA LYS A 78 -6.27 -13.38 -3.38
C LYS A 78 -5.88 -13.97 -2.01
N HIS A 79 -5.39 -13.13 -1.11
CA HIS A 79 -4.93 -13.51 0.22
C HIS A 79 -5.73 -12.81 1.34
N SER A 80 -6.68 -11.94 0.96
CA SER A 80 -7.53 -11.21 1.89
C SER A 80 -8.74 -12.05 2.28
N TYR A 81 -9.18 -11.88 3.53
CA TYR A 81 -10.40 -12.52 4.03
C TYR A 81 -11.66 -11.91 3.41
N TYR A 82 -11.60 -10.65 2.96
CA TYR A 82 -12.71 -9.90 2.39
C TYR A 82 -12.42 -9.53 0.92
N PRO A 83 -12.71 -10.41 -0.04
CA PRO A 83 -12.35 -10.20 -1.45
C PRO A 83 -13.04 -8.98 -2.10
N ALA A 84 -14.16 -8.54 -1.54
CA ALA A 84 -14.93 -7.39 -2.04
C ALA A 84 -14.28 -6.03 -1.76
N GLU A 85 -13.21 -5.97 -0.95
CA GLU A 85 -12.56 -4.71 -0.58
C GLU A 85 -11.57 -4.20 -1.64
N ASP A 86 -11.30 -4.99 -2.69
CA ASP A 86 -10.26 -4.68 -3.69
C ASP A 86 -8.92 -4.27 -3.04
N GLU A 87 -8.55 -5.02 -2.00
CA GLU A 87 -7.48 -4.67 -1.08
C GLU A 87 -6.09 -4.70 -1.73
N VAL A 88 -5.36 -3.61 -1.54
CA VAL A 88 -3.94 -3.49 -1.85
C VAL A 88 -3.20 -3.01 -0.62
N LEU A 89 -1.97 -3.49 -0.43
CA LEU A 89 -1.14 -3.14 0.70
C LEU A 89 0.07 -2.33 0.25
N LEU A 90 0.35 -1.26 0.98
CA LEU A 90 1.58 -0.50 0.86
C LEU A 90 2.59 -0.97 1.89
N MET A 91 3.85 -1.05 1.47
CA MET A 91 4.95 -1.44 2.33
C MET A 91 5.18 -0.40 3.44
N ALA A 92 5.73 -0.86 4.57
CA ALA A 92 6.22 0.05 5.59
C ALA A 92 7.29 1.00 5.03
N ALA A 93 7.34 2.21 5.58
CA ALA A 93 8.23 3.29 5.16
C ALA A 93 8.06 3.72 3.68
N THR A 94 6.85 3.59 3.13
CA THR A 94 6.52 4.18 1.83
C THR A 94 6.54 5.71 1.93
N GLN A 95 7.26 6.36 1.02
CA GLN A 95 7.41 7.81 0.97
C GLN A 95 6.42 8.43 -0.01
N PHE A 96 5.85 9.57 0.37
CA PHE A 96 4.90 10.30 -0.46
C PHE A 96 5.21 11.79 -0.49
N LYS A 97 4.92 12.42 -1.63
CA LYS A 97 4.76 13.86 -1.75
C LYS A 97 3.29 14.23 -1.62
N VAL A 98 2.98 15.25 -0.82
CA VAL A 98 1.63 15.81 -0.73
C VAL A 98 1.38 16.69 -1.95
N VAL A 99 0.52 16.23 -2.85
CA VAL A 99 0.22 16.92 -4.13
C VAL A 99 -0.85 17.99 -3.95
N SER A 100 -1.93 17.67 -3.22
CA SER A 100 -3.06 18.56 -3.02
C SER A 100 -3.83 18.23 -1.75
N CYS A 101 -4.51 19.22 -1.21
CA CYS A 101 -5.42 19.07 -0.07
C CYS A 101 -6.71 19.83 -0.37
N LEU A 102 -7.86 19.21 -0.11
CA LEU A 102 -9.19 19.79 -0.25
C LEU A 102 -9.94 19.67 1.08
N ASN A 103 -10.56 20.76 1.51
CA ASN A 103 -11.44 20.81 2.67
C ASN A 103 -12.90 20.92 2.18
N GLN A 104 -13.75 20.00 2.64
CA GLN A 104 -15.19 19.97 2.39
C GLN A 104 -15.97 19.86 3.71
N GLY A 105 -15.63 20.71 4.68
CA GLY A 105 -16.24 20.70 6.02
C GLY A 105 -15.64 19.58 6.86
N THR A 106 -16.46 18.59 7.21
CA THR A 106 -16.03 17.42 8.02
C THR A 106 -15.31 16.36 7.20
N LEU A 107 -15.30 16.48 5.87
CA LEU A 107 -14.54 15.61 4.98
C LEU A 107 -13.32 16.37 4.43
N HIS A 108 -12.14 15.77 4.62
CA HIS A 108 -10.89 16.21 4.03
C HIS A 108 -10.42 15.22 2.98
N ILE A 109 -9.89 15.72 1.86
CA ILE A 109 -9.30 14.87 0.81
C ILE A 109 -7.85 15.29 0.62
N ILE A 110 -6.94 14.33 0.67
CA ILE A 110 -5.50 14.54 0.54
C ILE A 110 -4.99 13.67 -0.60
N GLN A 111 -4.37 14.30 -1.59
CA GLN A 111 -3.75 13.62 -2.72
C GLN A 111 -2.25 13.45 -2.46
N LEU A 112 -1.79 12.21 -2.55
CA LEU A 112 -0.40 11.82 -2.35
C LEU A 112 0.12 11.14 -3.61
N GLU A 113 1.38 11.41 -3.94
CA GLU A 113 2.11 10.73 -5.00
C GLU A 113 3.30 10.01 -4.37
N GLU A 114 3.41 8.71 -4.62
CA GLU A 114 4.50 7.90 -4.09
C GLU A 114 5.82 8.33 -4.74
N THR A 115 6.84 8.51 -3.92
CA THR A 115 8.19 8.86 -4.35
C THR A 115 9.15 7.73 -4.02
N ARG A 116 10.09 7.46 -4.94
CA ARG A 116 11.14 6.48 -4.67
C ARG A 116 12.18 7.08 -3.72
N PRO A 117 12.50 6.42 -2.61
CA PRO A 117 13.61 6.84 -1.77
C PRO A 117 14.94 6.68 -2.55
N PRO A 118 15.96 7.48 -2.23
CA PRO A 118 17.27 7.42 -2.90
C PRO A 118 18.01 6.09 -2.66
N PHE A 119 17.63 5.35 -1.62
CA PHE A 119 18.21 4.05 -1.27
C PHE A 119 17.10 3.02 -1.02
N PRO A 120 17.28 1.76 -1.44
CA PRO A 120 16.33 0.71 -1.16
C PRO A 120 16.28 0.44 0.35
N LEU A 121 15.07 0.41 0.91
CA LEU A 121 14.86 0.19 2.35
C LEU A 121 15.03 -1.28 2.74
N LEU A 122 14.83 -2.19 1.80
CA LEU A 122 14.94 -3.63 2.00
C LEU A 122 15.76 -4.24 0.86
N GLN A 123 16.65 -5.15 1.21
CA GLN A 123 17.35 -5.96 0.24
C GLN A 123 16.47 -7.17 -0.15
N PRO A 124 16.42 -7.55 -1.44
CA PRO A 124 15.75 -8.77 -1.86
C PRO A 124 16.33 -9.98 -1.11
N VAL A 125 15.46 -10.89 -0.67
CA VAL A 125 15.92 -12.19 -0.14
C VAL A 125 16.44 -13.01 -1.33
N PRO A 126 17.65 -13.57 -1.27
CA PRO A 126 18.15 -14.44 -2.33
C PRO A 126 17.21 -15.62 -2.53
N ILE A 127 16.69 -15.78 -3.76
CA ILE A 127 15.92 -16.97 -4.13
C ILE A 127 16.93 -18.11 -4.26
N ILE A 128 16.94 -19.03 -3.30
CA ILE A 128 17.71 -20.27 -3.41
C ILE A 128 16.95 -21.16 -4.39
N VAL A 129 17.35 -21.14 -5.67
CA VAL A 129 16.85 -22.10 -6.65
C VAL A 129 17.56 -23.43 -6.36
N PRO A 130 16.86 -24.51 -5.97
CA PRO A 130 17.50 -25.79 -5.78
C PRO A 130 18.09 -26.26 -7.12
N SER A 131 19.34 -26.72 -7.10
CA SER A 131 20.00 -27.25 -8.29
C SER A 131 19.19 -28.39 -8.89
N PRO A 132 19.15 -28.52 -10.23
CA PRO A 132 18.51 -29.66 -10.87
C PRO A 132 19.11 -30.96 -10.31
N ILE A 133 18.25 -31.88 -9.87
CA ILE A 133 18.67 -33.22 -9.49
C ILE A 133 19.10 -33.91 -10.79
N ASN A 134 20.41 -34.08 -10.98
CA ASN A 134 20.92 -34.85 -12.11
C ASN A 134 20.39 -36.28 -12.00
N PRO A 135 19.80 -36.84 -13.07
CA PRO A 135 19.36 -38.23 -13.05
C PRO A 135 20.57 -39.15 -12.79
N PRO A 136 20.38 -40.28 -12.08
CA PRO A 136 21.46 -41.22 -11.82
C PRO A 136 22.06 -41.70 -13.14
N SER A 137 23.39 -41.62 -13.24
CA SER A 137 24.14 -42.13 -14.40
C SER A 137 23.89 -43.63 -14.53
N THR A 138 23.17 -44.03 -15.58
CA THR A 138 23.09 -45.42 -15.99
C THR A 138 24.46 -45.85 -16.52
N SER A 139 25.24 -46.54 -15.68
CA SER A 139 26.35 -47.36 -16.16
C SER A 139 25.76 -48.47 -17.03
N LYS A 140 26.21 -48.54 -18.29
CA LYS A 140 26.12 -49.77 -19.09
C LYS A 140 27.11 -50.80 -18.55
#